data_AF-A0A950ZKW7-F1
#
_entry.id   AF-A0A950ZKW7-F1
#
_cell.length_a   1.000
_cell.length_b   1.000
_cell.length_c   1.000
_cell.angle_alpha   90.00
_cell.angle_beta   90.00
_cell.angle_gamma   90.00
#
_symmetry.space_group_name_H-M   'P 1'
#
loop_
_entity.id
_entity.type
_entity.pdbx_description
1 polymer ?
#
loop_
_entity_poly.entity_id
_entity_poly.type
_entity_poly.pdbx_seq_one_letter_code
_entity_poly.pdbx_strand_id
1 'polypeptide(L)'
;MSEESEHALDAAAEPDAGEAHSHIHMPPNSGAPIFAALSLAVLFVGLLGDIRNTLGPTMWLIGLLGVIASCAVWARGAVREFRELPEESHN
;
A
#
# COMPACT_ATOMS: atom_id res chain seq x y z
N MET A 1 23.77 -48.16 20.72
CA MET A 1 24.55 -46.91 20.55
C MET A 1 24.98 -46.89 19.09
N SER A 2 24.29 -46.20 18.16
CA SER A 2 23.79 -44.82 18.31
C SER A 2 22.60 -44.48 17.38
N GLU A 3 21.57 -45.33 17.27
CA GLU A 3 20.31 -44.93 16.59
C GLU A 3 19.55 -43.81 17.34
N GLU A 4 19.81 -43.67 18.64
CA GLU A 4 19.28 -42.57 19.48
C GLU A 4 19.91 -41.20 19.12
N SER A 5 21.07 -41.18 18.47
CA SER A 5 21.76 -39.96 18.06
C SER A 5 21.21 -39.38 16.75
N GLU A 6 20.73 -40.23 15.82
CA GLU A 6 20.12 -39.76 14.57
C GLU A 6 18.72 -39.20 14.83
N HIS A 7 17.96 -39.84 15.72
CA HIS A 7 16.63 -39.36 16.10
C HIS A 7 16.66 -38.07 16.94
N ALA A 8 17.77 -37.80 17.65
CA ALA A 8 17.99 -36.55 18.38
C ALA A 8 18.45 -35.39 17.47
N LEU A 9 19.06 -35.68 16.32
CA LEU A 9 19.41 -34.69 15.30
C LEU A 9 18.19 -34.31 14.44
N ASP A 10 17.27 -35.25 14.19
CA ASP A 10 15.97 -34.93 13.55
C ASP A 10 15.04 -34.14 14.47
N ALA A 11 15.15 -34.29 15.79
CA ALA A 11 14.38 -33.50 16.76
C ALA A 11 14.93 -32.07 16.99
N ALA A 12 16.13 -31.76 16.49
CA ALA A 12 16.69 -30.41 16.52
C ALA A 12 16.33 -29.58 15.28
N ALA A 13 15.71 -30.20 14.28
CA ALA A 13 15.02 -29.51 13.20
C ALA A 13 13.55 -29.30 13.59
N GLU A 14 13.30 -28.59 14.69
CA GLU A 14 12.00 -27.95 14.88
C GLU A 14 11.76 -27.04 13.66
N PRO A 15 10.74 -27.30 12.81
CA PRO A 15 10.39 -26.40 11.72
C PRO A 15 9.53 -25.22 12.22
N ASP A 16 9.52 -24.94 13.52
CA ASP A 16 8.56 -24.01 14.14
C ASP A 16 9.20 -22.71 14.66
N ALA A 17 10.44 -22.42 14.23
CA ALA A 17 11.07 -21.11 14.44
C ALA A 17 10.90 -20.16 13.23
N GLY A 18 10.03 -20.51 12.28
CA GLY A 18 9.72 -19.70 11.09
C GLY A 18 8.39 -18.95 11.15
N GLU A 19 7.46 -19.40 12.01
CA GLU A 19 6.01 -19.09 11.91
C GLU A 19 5.55 -17.93 12.81
N ALA A 20 6.46 -16.98 13.10
CA ALA A 20 6.12 -15.70 13.73
C ALA A 20 6.63 -14.50 12.93
N HIS A 21 6.97 -14.68 11.65
CA HIS A 21 6.99 -13.56 10.73
C HIS A 21 5.53 -13.26 10.39
N SER A 22 4.90 -12.39 11.19
CA SER A 22 3.63 -11.74 10.84
C SER A 22 3.69 -11.43 9.35
N HIS A 23 2.86 -12.10 8.56
CA HIS A 23 3.01 -12.13 7.10
C HIS A 23 2.93 -10.68 6.60
N ILE A 24 4.09 -10.05 6.35
CA ILE A 24 4.15 -8.63 5.99
C ILE A 24 3.39 -8.50 4.67
N HIS A 25 2.22 -7.86 4.72
CA HIS A 25 1.43 -7.61 3.53
C HIS A 25 2.22 -6.68 2.61
N MET A 26 2.79 -7.23 1.55
CA MET A 26 3.44 -6.47 0.48
C MET A 26 2.38 -6.09 -0.54
N PRO A 27 1.88 -4.84 -0.54
CA PRO A 27 0.86 -4.44 -1.51
C PRO A 27 1.43 -4.50 -2.93
N PRO A 28 0.59 -4.80 -3.93
CA PRO A 28 0.99 -4.74 -5.31
C PRO A 28 1.38 -3.30 -5.69
N ASN A 29 2.23 -3.17 -6.71
CA ASN A 29 2.61 -1.85 -7.24
C ASN A 29 1.36 -1.03 -7.62
N SER A 30 1.27 0.19 -7.10
CA SER A 30 0.15 1.10 -7.36
C SER A 30 0.64 2.42 -7.95
N GLY A 31 0.02 2.86 -9.05
CA GLY A 31 0.26 4.17 -9.65
C GLY A 31 -0.49 5.32 -8.98
N ALA A 32 -1.44 5.02 -8.09
CA ALA A 32 -2.30 6.02 -7.45
C ALA A 32 -1.52 7.08 -6.64
N PRO A 33 -0.46 6.73 -5.88
CA PRO A 33 0.34 7.74 -5.17
C PRO A 33 1.03 8.73 -6.10
N ILE A 34 1.58 8.25 -7.23
CA ILE A 34 2.25 9.10 -8.22
C ILE A 34 1.23 10.04 -8.87
N PHE A 35 0.07 9.50 -9.28
CA PHE A 35 -0.98 10.31 -9.89
C PHE A 35 -1.55 11.35 -8.91
N ALA A 36 -1.65 11.01 -7.62
CA ALA A 36 -2.04 11.97 -6.57
C ALA A 36 -1.01 13.10 -6.44
N ALA A 37 0.28 12.79 -6.45
CA ALA A 37 1.35 13.79 -6.39
C ALA A 37 1.33 14.74 -7.60
N LEU A 38 1.14 14.21 -8.82
CA LEU A 38 0.99 15.02 -10.03
C LEU A 38 -0.26 15.91 -9.96
N SER A 39 -1.38 15.37 -9.48
CA SER A 39 -2.62 16.13 -9.34
C SER A 39 -2.49 17.25 -8.30
N LEU A 40 -1.78 16.99 -7.19
CA LEU A 40 -1.43 18.02 -6.20
C LEU A 40 -0.52 19.09 -6.78
N ALA A 41 0.48 18.71 -7.58
CA ALA A 41 1.35 19.68 -8.25
C ALA A 41 0.54 20.61 -9.17
N VAL A 42 -0.35 20.06 -10.00
CA VAL A 42 -1.24 20.86 -10.86
C VAL A 42 -2.14 21.78 -10.03
N LEU A 43 -2.71 21.27 -8.93
CA LEU A 43 -3.54 22.05 -8.01
C LEU A 43 -2.77 23.24 -7.41
N PHE A 44 -1.54 23.02 -6.93
CA PHE A 44 -0.72 24.07 -6.33
C PHE A 44 -0.19 25.07 -7.35
N VAL A 45 0.16 24.63 -8.56
CA VAL A 45 0.55 25.53 -9.65
C VAL A 45 -0.59 26.48 -10.01
N GLY A 46 -1.85 26.00 -9.97
CA GLY A 46 -3.04 26.85 -10.16
C GLY A 46 -3.21 27.95 -9.10
N LEU A 47 -2.53 27.86 -7.96
CA LEU A 47 -2.55 28.86 -6.89
C LEU A 47 -1.43 29.91 -6.99
N LEU A 48 -0.43 29.69 -7.85
CA LEU A 48 0.68 30.63 -8.04
C LEU A 48 0.17 31.95 -8.64
N GLY A 49 0.64 33.07 -8.09
CA GLY A 49 0.15 34.42 -8.44
C GLY A 49 0.20 34.73 -9.93
N ASP A 50 1.27 34.33 -10.61
CA ASP A 50 1.47 34.57 -12.05
C ASP A 50 0.47 33.84 -12.95
N ILE A 51 -0.08 32.71 -12.47
CA ILE A 51 -0.96 31.82 -13.25
C ILE A 51 -2.43 31.99 -12.81
N ARG A 52 -2.63 32.45 -11.57
CA ARG A 52 -3.92 32.47 -10.87
C ARG A 52 -5.04 33.17 -11.63
N ASN A 53 -4.75 34.27 -12.34
CA ASN A 53 -5.78 35.07 -13.01
C ASN A 53 -6.15 34.57 -14.41
N THR A 54 -5.34 33.70 -15.02
CA THR A 54 -5.55 33.23 -16.40
C THR A 54 -5.95 31.76 -16.44
N LEU A 55 -5.12 30.89 -15.86
CA LEU A 55 -5.32 29.43 -15.89
C LEU A 55 -5.58 28.84 -14.49
N GLY A 56 -5.42 29.65 -13.43
CA GLY A 56 -5.53 29.22 -12.04
C GLY A 56 -6.80 28.41 -11.73
N PRO A 57 -8.02 28.92 -12.01
CA PRO A 57 -9.26 28.20 -11.70
C PRO A 57 -9.35 26.86 -12.41
N THR A 58 -8.93 26.79 -13.67
CA THR A 58 -8.93 25.56 -14.47
C THR A 58 -7.93 24.54 -13.94
N MET A 59 -6.69 24.97 -13.66
CA MET A 59 -5.64 24.10 -13.11
C MET A 59 -6.02 23.60 -11.71
N TRP A 60 -6.55 24.48 -10.88
CA TRP A 60 -7.05 24.11 -9.55
C TRP A 60 -8.16 23.06 -9.64
N LEU A 61 -9.13 23.23 -10.54
CA LEU A 61 -10.24 22.29 -10.72
C LEU A 61 -9.76 20.93 -11.25
N ILE A 62 -8.88 20.92 -12.26
CA ILE A 62 -8.29 19.70 -12.80
C ILE A 62 -7.49 18.97 -11.71
N GLY A 63 -6.64 19.69 -10.98
CA GLY A 63 -5.85 19.14 -9.90
C GLY A 63 -6.73 18.58 -8.78
N LEU A 64 -7.79 19.29 -8.40
CA LEU A 64 -8.72 18.86 -7.34
C LEU A 64 -9.45 17.57 -7.74
N LEU A 65 -10.02 17.54 -8.95
CA LEU A 65 -10.68 16.35 -9.48
C LEU A 65 -9.70 15.17 -9.59
N GLY A 66 -8.46 15.42 -10.01
CA GLY A 66 -7.40 14.42 -10.07
C GLY A 66 -7.06 13.84 -8.70
N VAL A 67 -6.93 14.68 -7.67
CA VAL A 67 -6.69 14.24 -6.28
C VAL A 67 -7.85 13.39 -5.78
N ILE A 68 -9.10 13.86 -5.95
CA ILE A 68 -10.29 13.12 -5.52
C ILE A 68 -10.35 11.74 -6.21
N ALA A 69 -10.17 11.71 -7.53
CA ALA A 69 -10.16 10.47 -8.30
C ALA A 69 -9.04 9.52 -7.83
N SER A 70 -7.83 10.04 -7.61
CA SER A 70 -6.70 9.24 -7.14
C SER A 70 -6.96 8.63 -5.78
N CYS A 71 -7.42 9.45 -4.82
CA CYS A 71 -7.78 9.00 -3.48
C CYS A 71 -8.89 7.95 -3.52
N ALA A 72 -9.89 8.11 -4.39
CA ALA A 72 -10.96 7.13 -4.55
C ALA A 72 -10.43 5.79 -5.09
N VAL A 73 -9.57 5.81 -6.12
CA VAL A 73 -8.93 4.58 -6.64
C VAL A 73 -8.09 3.92 -5.56
N TRP A 74 -7.29 4.70 -4.84
CA TRP A 74 -6.41 4.18 -3.81
C TRP A 74 -7.17 3.59 -2.63
N ALA A 75 -8.21 4.27 -2.15
CA ALA A 75 -9.10 3.77 -1.10
C ALA A 75 -9.85 2.50 -1.52
N ARG A 76 -10.33 2.43 -2.77
CA ARG A 76 -10.96 1.22 -3.30
C ARG A 76 -9.98 0.06 -3.40
N GLY A 77 -8.73 0.32 -3.76
CA GLY A 77 -7.65 -0.66 -3.74
C GLY A 77 -7.41 -1.20 -2.33
N ALA A 78 -7.20 -0.29 -1.37
CA ALA A 78 -6.99 -0.65 0.03
C ALA A 78 -8.16 -1.45 0.64
N VAL A 79 -9.42 -1.10 0.32
CA VAL A 79 -10.59 -1.85 0.79
C VAL A 79 -10.68 -3.25 0.17
N ARG A 80 -10.27 -3.41 -1.10
CA ARG A 80 -10.21 -4.73 -1.75
C ARG A 80 -9.13 -5.60 -1.11
N GLU A 81 -7.93 -5.05 -0.96
CA GLU A 81 -6.80 -5.74 -0.30
C GLU A 81 -7.16 -6.14 1.13
N PHE A 82 -7.79 -5.24 1.91
CA PHE A 82 -8.21 -5.53 3.29
C PHE A 82 -9.23 -6.67 3.38
N ARG A 83 -10.13 -6.81 2.40
CA ARG A 83 -11.11 -7.90 2.35
C ARG A 83 -10.53 -9.25 1.93
N GLU A 84 -9.37 -9.23 1.27
CA GLU A 84 -8.66 -10.42 0.82
C GLU A 84 -7.73 -10.99 1.91
N LEU A 85 -7.47 -10.23 2.98
CA LEU A 85 -6.77 -10.73 4.15
C LEU A 85 -7.64 -11.79 4.84
N PRO A 86 -7.12 -13.00 5.12
CA PRO A 86 -7.83 -13.96 5.94
C PRO A 86 -8.13 -13.31 7.29
N GLU A 87 -9.37 -13.46 7.77
CA GLU A 87 -9.68 -13.08 9.15
C GLU A 87 -8.66 -13.83 10.02
N GLU A 88 -7.79 -13.09 10.71
CA GLU A 88 -6.97 -13.72 11.74
C GLU A 88 -7.94 -14.49 12.63
N SER A 89 -7.76 -15.80 12.65
CA SER A 89 -8.57 -16.71 13.44
C SER A 89 -8.41 -16.30 14.90
N HIS A 90 -9.33 -15.45 15.34
CA HIS A 90 -9.55 -15.12 16.73
C HIS A 90 -10.00 -16.40 17.42
N ASN A 91 -9.04 -17.15 17.97
CA ASN A 91 -9.24 -17.96 19.16
C ASN A 91 -9.15 -17.06 20.40
#